data_AF-A0A3P7JX57-F1
#
_entry.id   AF-A0A3P7JX57-F1
#
_cell.length_a   1.000
_cell.length_b   1.000
_cell.length_c   1.000
_cell.angle_alpha   90.00
_cell.angle_beta   90.00
_cell.angle_gamma   90.00
#
_symmetry.space_group_name_H-M   'P 1'
#
loop_
_entity.id
_entity.type
_entity.pdbx_description
1 polymer ?
#
loop_
_entity_poly.entity_id
_entity_poly.type
_entity_poly.pdbx_seq_one_letter_code
_entity_poly.pdbx_strand_id
1 'polypeptide(L)' 'MEIVYETQFTRNPNTSSPIWSGHRAIGFSPMINTPSLLHDHDEYLNEDVFLRGVKIYETLIDNLASVEDRTD' A
#
# COMPACT_ATOMS: atom_id res chain seq x y z
N MET A 1 -8.80 8.81 -4.04
CA MET A 1 -7.81 7.78 -3.67
C MET A 1 -8.37 6.43 -4.05
N GLU A 2 -7.76 5.80 -5.05
CA GLU A 2 -8.12 4.48 -5.51
C GLU A 2 -7.26 3.47 -4.76
N ILE A 3 -7.87 2.53 -4.06
CA ILE A 3 -7.14 1.36 -3.58
C ILE A 3 -6.99 0.48 -4.82
N VAL A 4 -5.82 0.53 -5.46
CA VAL A 4 -5.50 -0.42 -6.53
C VAL A 4 -5.16 -1.74 -5.85
N TYR A 5 -6.13 -2.67 -5.86
CA TYR A 5 -5.86 -4.07 -5.59
C TYR A 5 -5.45 -4.73 -6.90
N GLU A 6 -4.17 -5.07 -7.06
CA GLU A 6 -3.83 -6.09 -8.04
C GLU A 6 -2.63 -6.92 -7.60
N THR A 7 -2.91 -8.16 -7.19
CA THR A 7 -2.00 -9.29 -7.41
C THR A 7 -2.84 -10.51 -7.76
N GLN A 8 -3.01 -10.78 -9.06
CA GLN A 8 -3.49 -12.07 -9.54
C GLN A 8 -2.33 -12.80 -10.21
N PHE A 9 -1.70 -13.75 -9.52
CA PHE A 9 -0.81 -14.72 -10.15
C PHE A 9 -1.00 -16.11 -9.55
N THR A 10 -1.71 -16.98 -10.28
CA THR A 10 -1.60 -18.44 -10.09
C THR A 10 -1.52 -19.21 -11.41
N ARG A 11 -0.40 -19.94 -11.51
CA ARG A 11 -0.05 -21.21 -12.19
C ARG A 11 -0.12 -21.36 -13.72
N ASN A 12 1.03 -21.71 -14.32
CA ASN A 12 1.11 -22.41 -15.61
C ASN A 12 1.14 -23.93 -15.36
N PRO A 13 0.19 -24.73 -15.88
CA PRO A 13 0.10 -26.17 -15.64
C PRO A 13 1.10 -27.02 -16.46
N ASN A 14 1.84 -26.42 -17.41
CA ASN A 14 2.66 -27.15 -18.39
C ASN A 14 4.17 -26.89 -18.25
N THR A 15 4.63 -26.34 -17.13
CA THR A 15 6.06 -26.06 -16.84
C THR A 15 6.41 -26.47 -15.41
N SER A 16 7.55 -27.14 -15.17
CA SER A 16 7.96 -27.57 -13.83
C SER A 16 8.55 -26.48 -12.93
N SER A 17 8.79 -25.24 -13.39
CA SER A 17 8.73 -23.98 -12.61
C SER A 17 9.18 -22.75 -13.42
N PRO A 18 8.35 -21.70 -13.48
CA PRO A 18 8.84 -20.35 -13.27
C PRO A 18 8.07 -19.73 -12.10
N ILE A 19 8.68 -19.73 -10.91
CA ILE A 19 8.16 -19.01 -9.75
C ILE A 19 8.54 -17.53 -9.88
N TRP A 20 7.60 -16.70 -10.31
CA TRP A 20 7.71 -15.26 -10.09
C TRP A 20 7.49 -15.01 -8.60
N SER A 21 8.56 -14.82 -7.85
CA SER A 21 8.53 -14.42 -6.44
C SER A 21 8.17 -12.94 -6.31
N GLY A 22 6.89 -12.63 -6.53
CA GLY A 22 6.34 -11.31 -6.26
C GLY A 22 6.17 -11.07 -4.75
N HIS A 23 6.50 -9.87 -4.28
CA HIS A 23 6.22 -9.47 -2.89
C HIS A 23 4.79 -8.95 -2.79
N ARG A 24 4.08 -9.29 -1.71
CA ARG A 24 2.76 -8.70 -1.42
C ARG A 24 2.93 -7.21 -1.12
N ALA A 25 2.13 -6.37 -1.76
CA ALA A 25 2.21 -4.91 -1.63
C ALA A 25 0.81 -4.29 -1.51
N ILE A 26 0.73 -3.14 -0.82
CA ILE A 26 -0.49 -2.35 -0.67
C ILE A 26 -0.13 -0.88 -0.90
N GLY A 27 -0.89 -0.19 -1.75
CA GLY A 27 -0.82 1.26 -1.89
C GLY A 27 -1.78 1.94 -0.91
N PHE A 28 -1.24 2.77 -0.02
CA PHE A 28 -2.02 3.50 0.97
C PHE A 28 -1.50 4.94 1.11
N SER A 29 -2.40 5.89 1.35
CA SER A 29 -2.11 7.31 1.58
C SER A 29 -3.13 7.88 2.58
N PRO A 30 -2.71 8.34 3.77
CA PRO A 30 -3.62 8.78 4.83
C PRO A 30 -4.19 10.20 4.60
N MET A 31 -4.76 10.46 3.42
CA MET A 31 -5.30 11.76 3.00
C MET A 31 -6.82 11.80 3.15
N ILE A 32 -7.32 11.66 4.38
CA ILE A 32 -8.76 11.60 4.68
C ILE A 32 -9.38 12.99 4.52
N ASN A 33 -10.51 13.07 3.83
CA ASN A 33 -11.23 14.32 3.54
C ASN A 33 -10.39 15.37 2.79
N THR A 34 -9.33 14.96 2.09
CA THR A 34 -8.55 15.81 1.20
C THR A 34 -9.09 15.70 -0.23
N PRO A 35 -9.30 16.81 -0.96
CA PRO A 35 -9.67 16.76 -2.37
C PRO A 35 -8.57 16.06 -3.19
N SER A 36 -8.97 15.28 -4.20
CA SER A 36 -8.03 14.59 -5.08
C SER A 36 -7.51 15.56 -6.15
N LEU A 37 -6.44 16.29 -5.82
CA LEU A 37 -5.82 17.30 -6.69
C LEU A 37 -4.46 16.85 -7.24
N LEU A 38 -4.21 15.53 -7.27
CA LEU A 38 -2.95 14.98 -7.75
C LEU A 38 -2.70 15.46 -9.19
N HIS A 39 -1.60 16.16 -9.41
CA HIS A 39 -1.20 16.75 -10.70
C HIS A 39 -2.06 17.92 -11.20
N ASP A 40 -2.86 18.55 -10.34
CA ASP A 40 -3.57 19.80 -10.69
C ASP A 40 -2.78 21.04 -10.24
N HIS A 41 -3.17 22.22 -10.74
CA HIS A 41 -2.45 23.48 -10.57
C HIS A 41 -2.45 23.99 -9.11
N ASP A 42 -3.50 23.66 -8.35
CA ASP A 42 -3.69 24.08 -6.95
C ASP A 42 -3.58 22.87 -6.00
N GLU A 43 -2.65 21.94 -6.27
CA GLU A 43 -2.39 20.80 -5.40
C GLU A 43 -1.95 21.26 -3.99
N TYR A 44 -2.69 20.84 -2.96
CA TYR A 44 -2.35 21.11 -1.57
C TYR A 44 -2.74 19.96 -0.64
N LEU A 45 -2.13 19.93 0.55
CA LEU A 45 -2.50 19.05 1.64
C LEU A 45 -2.54 19.85 2.94
N ASN A 46 -3.62 19.70 3.71
CA ASN A 46 -3.74 20.34 5.02
C ASN A 46 -2.70 19.74 6.00
N GLU A 47 -2.04 20.61 6.78
CA GLU A 47 -0.95 20.21 7.68
C GLU A 47 -1.39 19.20 8.76
N ASP A 48 -2.61 19.32 9.29
CA ASP A 48 -3.13 18.38 10.30
C ASP A 48 -3.35 16.98 9.70
N VAL A 49 -3.74 16.92 8.42
CA VAL A 49 -3.88 15.64 7.69
C VAL A 49 -2.50 15.02 7.47
N PHE A 50 -1.51 15.81 7.08
CA PHE A 50 -0.13 15.36 6.93
C PHE A 50 0.44 14.81 8.25
N LEU A 51 0.36 15.58 9.34
CA LEU A 51 0.88 15.19 10.65
C LEU A 51 0.17 13.94 11.20
N ARG A 52 -1.15 13.83 11.00
CA ARG A 52 -1.90 12.61 11.33
C ARG A 52 -1.44 11.41 10.50
N GLY A 53 -1.13 11.63 9.22
CA GLY A 53 -0.56 10.63 8.34
C GLY A 53 0.75 10.05 8.87
N VAL A 54 1.64 10.90 9.41
CA VAL A 54 2.88 10.45 10.08
C VAL A 54 2.57 9.50 11.24
N LYS A 55 1.61 9.85 12.11
CA LYS A 55 1.21 8.98 13.24
C LYS A 55 0.60 7.65 12.82
N ILE A 56 -0.13 7.64 11.70
CA ILE A 56 -0.64 6.40 11.12
C ILE A 56 0.51 5.53 10.62
N TYR A 57 1.48 6.09 9.90
CA TYR A 57 2.63 5.30 9.42
C TYR A 57 3.54 4.80 10.53
N GLU A 58 3.78 5.57 11.60
CA GLU A 58 4.48 5.09 12.80
C GLU A 58 3.83 3.78 13.28
N THR A 59 2.50 3.79 13.47
CA THR A 59 1.74 2.60 13.91
C THR A 59 1.77 1.46 12.89
N LEU A 60 1.66 1.76 11.59
CA LEU A 60 1.68 0.75 10.53
C LEU A 60 3.04 0.06 10.43
N ILE A 61 4.14 0.82 10.48
CA ILE A 61 5.49 0.29 10.38
C ILE A 61 5.77 -0.63 11.56
N ASP A 62 5.45 -0.20 12.79
CA ASP A 62 5.65 -1.02 13.99
C ASP A 62 4.91 -2.36 13.90
N ASN A 63 3.64 -2.33 13.46
CA ASN A 63 2.83 -3.54 13.33
C ASN A 63 3.31 -4.43 12.19
N LEU A 64 3.62 -3.86 11.01
CA LEU A 64 4.07 -4.61 9.83
C LEU A 64 5.45 -5.24 10.03
N ALA A 65 6.34 -4.58 10.75
CA ALA A 65 7.66 -5.11 11.11
C ALA A 65 7.58 -6.24 12.16
N SER A 66 6.46 -6.34 12.88
CA SER A 66 6.24 -7.31 13.95
C SER A 66 5.32 -8.48 13.54
N VAL A 67 5.03 -8.61 12.25
CA VAL A 67 4.21 -9.73 11.74
C VAL A 67 5.02 -11.02 11.81
N GLU A 68 4.44 -12.05 12.43
CA GLU A 68 5.02 -13.40 12.45
C GLU A 68 5.10 -14.00 11.05
N ASP A 69 6.12 -14.80 10.80
CA ASP A 69 6.27 -15.46 9.51
C ASP A 69 5.07 -16.39 9.28
N ARG A 70 4.38 -16.18 8.15
CA ARG A 70 3.21 -16.99 7.83
C ARG A 70 3.72 -18.34 7.36
N THR A 71 3.57 -19.35 8.20
CA THR A 71 3.75 -20.75 7.80
C THR A 71 2.47 -21.22 7.12
N ASP A 72 2.32 -20.94 5.83
CA ASP A 72 1.32 -21.54 4.94
C ASP A 72 1.93 -22.56 3.96
#